data_AF-A0A2Z6ULL7-F1
#
_entry.id   AF-A0A2Z6ULL7-F1
#
_cell.length_a   1.000
_cell.length_b   1.000
_cell.length_c   1.000
_cell.angle_alpha   90.00
_cell.angle_beta   90.00
_cell.angle_gamma   90.00
#
_symmetry.space_group_name_H-M   'P 1'
#
loop_
_entity.id
_entity.type
_entity.pdbx_description
1 polymer ?
#
loop_
_entity_poly.entity_id
_entity_poly.type
_entity_poly.pdbx_seq_one_letter_code
_entity_poly.pdbx_strand_id
1 'polypeptide(L)'
;MNYTEAKTANSPLFLSEISSLTLKNSCLNCFKLNHQVTRKIGNRFSWQFSHKFPDVVVVFEDNCFWVLAKEEKSLPSPQQWKEALSDIQEVLREDIGDHYYSIHWLKDWQITALVTAQLAVRILKIFGKFSYPIVFPKDSQISENQVQVRREVNFWAEIINDTDPAICLTVESSIVYSGDLEQFYENHPYRQDAAKLLVGLKVKTIETNGTAKIIKIAGTIGERREELLTRATGSISRRKLEEAHLGQPVVAVQFGKNPREYIYPLAALKPCMTDKDESLFQVNYGELLKETKIFYTERQELLKLYKQEAQKTLNNFGFQLRERSINSQEYPEVFWTPSISLEQTPILFGKGERGEKRETLKGEQVKAEEQINYLTKASIGYGIEKRVGKRQK
;
A
#
# COMPACT_ATOMS: atom_id res chain seq x y z
N MET A 1 -50.63 4.35 -2.57
CA MET A 1 -49.77 4.50 -3.77
C MET A 1 -48.78 3.36 -3.73
N ASN A 2 -48.78 2.51 -4.75
CA ASN A 2 -47.89 1.35 -4.84
C ASN A 2 -46.48 1.85 -5.13
N TYR A 3 -45.56 1.62 -4.20
CA TYR A 3 -44.14 1.80 -4.43
C TYR A 3 -43.69 0.68 -5.35
N THR A 4 -43.42 0.99 -6.60
CA THR A 4 -42.69 0.11 -7.50
C THR A 4 -41.28 -0.01 -6.95
N GLU A 5 -40.96 -1.17 -6.36
CA GLU A 5 -39.59 -1.54 -6.05
C GLU A 5 -38.76 -1.45 -7.33
N ALA A 6 -37.90 -0.43 -7.40
CA ALA A 6 -36.85 -0.41 -8.39
C ALA A 6 -35.98 -1.64 -8.15
N LYS A 7 -35.96 -2.58 -9.10
CA LYS A 7 -34.96 -3.66 -9.15
C LYS A 7 -33.58 -3.03 -9.30
N THR A 8 -32.97 -2.63 -8.19
CA THR A 8 -31.56 -2.29 -8.12
C THR A 8 -30.75 -3.54 -8.44
N ALA A 9 -29.79 -3.41 -9.35
CA ALA A 9 -28.92 -4.50 -9.78
C ALA A 9 -28.33 -5.23 -8.57
N ASN A 10 -28.58 -6.55 -8.49
CA ASN A 10 -28.22 -7.47 -7.39
C ASN A 10 -26.70 -7.66 -7.15
N SER A 11 -25.84 -6.82 -7.72
CA SER A 11 -24.39 -6.91 -7.48
C SER A 11 -23.98 -5.78 -6.55
N PRO A 12 -23.52 -6.09 -5.34
CA PRO A 12 -23.28 -5.07 -4.35
C PRO A 12 -21.96 -4.35 -4.72
N LEU A 13 -22.06 -3.06 -5.07
CA LEU A 13 -20.98 -2.28 -5.68
C LEU A 13 -20.03 -1.71 -4.62
N PHE A 14 -18.81 -2.23 -4.47
CA PHE A 14 -17.89 -1.73 -3.42
C PHE A 14 -16.51 -1.29 -3.90
N LEU A 15 -16.02 -0.18 -3.34
CA LEU A 15 -14.66 0.33 -3.58
C LEU A 15 -13.59 -0.42 -2.77
N SER A 16 -14.01 -1.06 -1.69
CA SER A 16 -13.21 -1.85 -0.76
C SER A 16 -14.05 -3.02 -0.24
N GLU A 17 -13.40 -4.03 0.33
CA GLU A 17 -14.06 -5.16 0.96
C GLU A 17 -13.71 -5.17 2.45
N ILE A 18 -14.71 -5.09 3.33
CA ILE A 18 -14.53 -5.12 4.77
C ILE A 18 -15.09 -6.45 5.27
N SER A 19 -14.21 -7.33 5.75
CA SER A 19 -14.60 -8.67 6.19
C SER A 19 -14.32 -8.85 7.68
N SER A 20 -15.34 -9.22 8.46
CA SER A 20 -15.17 -9.63 9.85
C SER A 20 -14.25 -10.86 9.94
N LEU A 21 -13.48 -10.89 11.02
CA LEU A 21 -12.53 -11.93 11.36
C LEU A 21 -13.07 -12.78 12.51
N THR A 22 -12.76 -14.06 12.49
CA THR A 22 -12.90 -14.95 13.65
C THR A 22 -11.60 -15.69 13.85
N LEU A 23 -11.06 -15.65 15.07
CA LEU A 23 -9.85 -16.38 15.45
C LEU A 23 -10.24 -17.61 16.26
N LYS A 24 -9.93 -18.80 15.74
CA LYS A 24 -10.17 -20.08 16.41
C LYS A 24 -8.91 -20.68 17.05
N ASN A 25 -7.75 -20.14 16.71
CA ASN A 25 -6.46 -20.63 17.16
C ASN A 25 -6.22 -20.35 18.64
N SER A 26 -5.76 -21.36 19.37
CA SER A 26 -5.43 -21.28 20.80
C SER A 26 -3.94 -20.98 21.07
N CYS A 27 -3.07 -20.99 20.05
CA CYS A 27 -1.64 -20.67 20.15
C CYS A 27 -1.38 -19.16 20.23
N LEU A 28 -2.18 -18.47 21.04
CA LEU A 28 -2.09 -17.05 21.34
C LEU A 28 -1.46 -16.87 22.73
N ASN A 29 -0.58 -15.89 22.86
CA ASN A 29 0.04 -15.56 24.13
C ASN A 29 0.36 -14.05 24.19
N CYS A 30 0.65 -13.56 25.39
CA CYS A 30 0.90 -12.15 25.64
C CYS A 30 2.04 -11.97 26.65
N PHE A 31 2.93 -11.03 26.39
CA PHE A 31 3.98 -10.65 27.32
C PHE A 31 4.21 -9.14 27.37
N LYS A 32 4.87 -8.67 28.43
CA LYS A 32 5.41 -7.32 28.55
C LYS A 32 6.92 -7.35 28.69
N LEU A 33 7.56 -6.24 28.39
CA LEU A 33 8.94 -6.02 28.81
C LEU A 33 8.95 -5.38 30.20
N ASN A 34 10.00 -5.65 30.98
CA ASN A 34 10.25 -5.03 32.29
C ASN A 34 10.28 -3.50 32.29
N HIS A 35 10.61 -2.88 31.16
CA HIS A 35 10.53 -1.44 30.97
C HIS A 35 9.52 -1.12 29.87
N GLN A 36 8.75 -0.04 30.08
CA GLN A 36 7.84 0.44 29.07
C GLN A 36 8.63 0.96 27.86
N VAL A 37 8.12 0.63 26.67
CA VAL A 37 8.69 1.09 25.41
C VAL A 37 7.68 1.96 24.69
N THR A 38 8.16 2.97 23.98
CA THR A 38 7.31 3.77 23.10
C THR A 38 6.73 2.91 21.99
N ARG A 39 5.59 3.31 21.40
CA ARG A 39 4.98 2.61 20.26
C ARG A 39 5.95 2.36 19.11
N LYS A 40 6.85 3.31 18.83
CA LYS A 40 7.87 3.19 17.79
C LYS A 40 8.85 2.04 18.10
N ILE A 41 9.35 1.97 19.33
CA ILE A 41 10.30 0.94 19.76
C ILE A 41 9.59 -0.42 19.86
N GLY A 42 8.40 -0.47 20.47
CA GLY A 42 7.59 -1.68 20.56
C GLY A 42 7.27 -2.29 19.20
N ASN A 43 6.89 -1.48 18.21
CA ASN A 43 6.66 -1.94 16.83
C ASN A 43 7.93 -2.53 16.18
N ARG A 44 9.11 -2.02 16.52
CA ARG A 44 10.38 -2.56 16.01
C ARG A 44 10.74 -3.89 16.66
N PHE A 45 10.59 -4.00 17.98
CA PHE A 45 10.72 -5.28 18.67
C PHE A 45 9.76 -6.31 18.08
N SER A 46 8.48 -5.97 17.92
CA SER A 46 7.46 -6.89 17.41
C SER A 46 7.78 -7.36 15.99
N TRP A 47 8.29 -6.45 15.14
CA TRP A 47 8.77 -6.80 13.80
C TRP A 47 9.95 -7.77 13.85
N GLN A 48 10.97 -7.47 14.64
CA GLN A 48 12.16 -8.31 14.76
C GLN A 48 11.83 -9.69 15.32
N PHE A 49 10.93 -9.80 16.31
CA PHE A 49 10.45 -11.10 16.80
C PHE A 49 9.74 -11.90 15.71
N SER A 50 8.88 -11.26 14.92
CA SER A 50 8.17 -11.93 13.82
C SER A 50 9.12 -12.41 12.71
N HIS A 51 10.27 -11.75 12.52
CA HIS A 51 11.32 -12.19 11.60
C HIS A 51 12.20 -13.30 12.17
N LYS A 52 12.45 -13.27 13.49
CA LYS A 52 13.27 -14.28 14.17
C LYS A 52 12.57 -15.64 14.21
N PHE A 53 11.25 -15.65 14.29
CA PHE A 53 10.43 -16.86 14.37
C PHE A 53 9.55 -17.02 13.12
N PRO A 54 9.90 -17.91 12.17
CA PRO A 54 9.25 -17.99 10.87
C PRO A 54 7.78 -18.43 10.89
N ASP A 55 7.31 -18.99 12.02
CA ASP A 55 5.94 -19.47 12.19
C ASP A 55 5.15 -18.65 13.22
N VAL A 56 5.69 -17.51 13.67
CA VAL A 56 5.09 -16.67 14.73
C VAL A 56 4.97 -15.23 14.27
N VAL A 57 3.87 -14.61 14.63
CA VAL A 57 3.63 -13.19 14.45
C VAL A 57 3.53 -12.49 15.79
N VAL A 58 4.18 -11.33 15.90
CA VAL A 58 4.15 -10.48 17.09
C VAL A 58 3.71 -9.06 16.72
N VAL A 59 2.70 -8.55 17.42
CA VAL A 59 2.27 -7.14 17.37
C VAL A 59 2.42 -6.48 18.74
N PHE A 60 2.62 -5.17 18.73
CA PHE A 60 2.73 -4.38 19.96
C PHE A 60 1.55 -3.41 20.05
N GLU A 61 0.69 -3.60 21.05
CA GLU A 61 -0.48 -2.76 21.31
C GLU A 61 -0.76 -2.73 22.82
N ASP A 62 -1.21 -1.59 23.34
CA ASP A 62 -1.50 -1.37 24.77
C ASP A 62 -0.37 -1.78 25.72
N ASN A 63 0.88 -1.46 25.33
CA ASN A 63 2.10 -1.82 26.06
C ASN A 63 2.32 -3.33 26.24
N CYS A 64 1.65 -4.15 25.43
CA CYS A 64 1.76 -5.60 25.40
C CYS A 64 2.29 -6.08 24.05
N PHE A 65 3.05 -7.16 24.07
CA PHE A 65 3.42 -7.93 22.89
C PHE A 65 2.49 -9.12 22.78
N TRP A 66 1.69 -9.13 21.72
CA TRP A 66 0.73 -10.18 21.41
C TRP A 66 1.33 -11.12 20.39
N VAL A 67 1.33 -12.41 20.70
CA VAL A 67 2.05 -13.46 19.98
C VAL A 67 1.06 -14.49 19.46
N LEU A 68 1.08 -14.75 18.16
CA LEU A 68 0.27 -15.81 17.55
C LEU A 68 1.14 -16.71 16.69
N ALA A 69 1.13 -18.02 16.96
CA ALA A 69 1.77 -19.03 16.12
C ALA A 69 0.78 -19.65 15.12
N LYS A 70 1.28 -20.28 14.07
CA LYS A 70 0.46 -21.13 13.17
C LYS A 70 -0.24 -22.25 13.95
N GLU A 71 -1.44 -22.64 13.51
CA GLU A 71 -2.37 -23.54 14.24
C GLU A 71 -1.78 -24.93 14.57
N GLU A 72 -0.80 -25.39 13.79
CA GLU A 72 -0.15 -26.70 13.95
C GLU A 72 1.23 -26.64 14.62
N LYS A 73 1.65 -25.47 15.11
CA LYS A 73 3.00 -25.24 15.66
C LYS A 73 2.95 -24.84 17.12
N SER A 74 3.83 -25.42 17.92
CA SER A 74 4.06 -24.96 19.29
C SER A 74 4.72 -23.59 19.30
N LEU A 75 4.40 -22.79 20.32
CA LEU A 75 5.13 -21.56 20.59
C LEU A 75 6.62 -21.87 20.88
N PRO A 76 7.56 -20.99 20.49
CA PRO A 76 8.95 -21.13 20.87
C PRO A 76 9.11 -21.21 22.38
N SER A 77 10.12 -21.95 22.84
CA SER A 77 10.38 -22.15 24.27
C SER A 77 10.81 -20.85 24.95
N PRO A 78 10.66 -20.72 26.28
CA PRO A 78 11.11 -19.54 27.01
C PRO A 78 12.59 -19.20 26.78
N GLN A 79 13.45 -20.21 26.60
CA GLN A 79 14.86 -20.04 26.30
C GLN A 79 15.07 -19.43 24.91
N GLN A 80 14.35 -19.92 23.89
CA GLN A 80 14.41 -19.36 22.53
C GLN A 80 13.95 -17.89 22.50
N TRP A 81 12.93 -17.54 23.29
CA TRP A 81 12.49 -16.15 23.43
C TRP A 81 13.54 -15.26 24.10
N LYS A 82 14.25 -15.78 25.11
CA LYS A 82 15.33 -15.05 25.78
C LYS A 82 16.52 -14.80 24.86
N GLU A 83 16.92 -15.81 24.09
CA GLU A 83 17.98 -15.69 23.08
C GLU A 83 17.58 -14.70 21.98
N ALA A 84 16.35 -14.83 21.46
CA ALA A 84 15.81 -13.89 20.48
C ALA A 84 15.80 -12.45 21.01
N LEU A 85 15.36 -12.21 22.24
CA LEU A 85 15.38 -10.87 22.82
C LEU A 85 16.81 -10.33 22.91
N SER A 86 17.78 -11.15 23.34
CA SER A 86 19.19 -10.75 23.40
C SER A 86 19.67 -10.26 22.04
N ASP A 87 19.49 -11.06 20.99
CA ASP A 87 19.89 -10.71 19.63
C ASP A 87 19.21 -9.45 19.12
N ILE A 88 17.91 -9.29 19.41
CA ILE A 88 17.13 -8.14 18.97
C ILE A 88 17.59 -6.85 19.66
N GLN A 89 17.95 -6.91 20.94
CA GLN A 89 18.51 -5.74 21.65
C GLN A 89 19.83 -5.29 21.07
N GLU A 90 20.70 -6.22 20.65
CA GLU A 90 21.93 -5.90 19.94
C GLU A 90 21.64 -5.16 18.62
N VAL A 91 20.68 -5.67 17.84
CA VAL A 91 20.25 -5.04 16.58
C VAL A 91 19.64 -3.65 16.80
N LEU A 92 18.97 -3.44 17.93
CA LEU A 92 18.28 -2.19 18.24
C LEU A 92 19.08 -1.27 19.19
N ARG A 93 20.35 -1.58 19.48
CA ARG A 93 21.16 -0.89 20.50
C ARG A 93 21.21 0.63 20.29
N GLU A 94 21.36 1.09 19.05
CA GLU A 94 21.37 2.53 18.76
C GLU A 94 20.06 3.26 19.13
N ASP A 95 18.94 2.55 19.13
CA ASP A 95 17.62 3.12 19.38
C ASP A 95 17.17 3.00 20.83
N ILE A 96 17.66 1.98 21.53
CA ILE A 96 17.30 1.71 22.93
C ILE A 96 18.39 2.13 23.92
N GLY A 97 19.60 2.44 23.45
CA GLY A 97 20.75 2.75 24.31
C GLY A 97 21.17 1.55 25.16
N ASP A 98 21.61 1.82 26.39
CA ASP A 98 22.08 0.79 27.34
C ASP A 98 20.94 0.10 28.11
N HIS A 99 19.68 0.30 27.72
CA HIS A 99 18.54 -0.33 28.38
C HIS A 99 18.55 -1.85 28.17
N TYR A 100 18.41 -2.59 29.27
CA TYR A 100 18.26 -4.04 29.25
C TYR A 100 16.81 -4.45 29.51
N TYR A 101 16.22 -5.14 28.55
CA TYR A 101 14.87 -5.65 28.61
C TYR A 101 14.82 -7.14 28.96
N SER A 102 13.73 -7.55 29.61
CA SER A 102 13.39 -8.94 29.87
C SER A 102 11.90 -9.21 29.71
N ILE A 103 11.55 -10.41 29.24
CA ILE A 103 10.18 -10.83 28.95
C ILE A 103 9.46 -11.26 30.22
N HIS A 104 8.28 -10.70 30.43
CA HIS A 104 7.34 -11.05 31.49
C HIS A 104 6.04 -11.55 30.86
N TRP A 105 5.83 -12.87 30.86
CA TRP A 105 4.62 -13.50 30.33
C TRP A 105 3.40 -13.19 31.19
N LEU A 106 2.30 -12.81 30.56
CA LEU A 106 1.02 -12.57 31.23
C LEU A 106 0.20 -13.86 31.25
N LYS A 107 -0.40 -14.17 32.40
CA LYS A 107 -1.25 -15.37 32.57
C LYS A 107 -2.73 -15.08 32.30
N ASP A 108 -3.19 -13.91 32.73
CA ASP A 108 -4.59 -13.50 32.59
C ASP A 108 -4.66 -12.32 31.62
N TRP A 109 -5.02 -12.61 30.37
CA TRP A 109 -5.20 -11.61 29.33
C TRP A 109 -6.46 -11.92 28.52
N GLN A 110 -7.07 -10.88 27.98
CA GLN A 110 -8.17 -10.99 27.04
C GLN A 110 -7.79 -10.23 25.78
N ILE A 111 -7.82 -10.93 24.66
CA ILE A 111 -7.52 -10.32 23.37
C ILE A 111 -8.67 -9.39 22.96
N THR A 112 -8.32 -8.20 22.48
CA THR A 112 -9.30 -7.23 21.97
C THR A 112 -9.54 -7.41 20.48
N ALA A 113 -10.63 -6.84 19.97
CA ALA A 113 -10.90 -6.79 18.52
C ALA A 113 -9.75 -6.09 17.75
N LEU A 114 -9.23 -4.99 18.30
CA LEU A 114 -8.11 -4.27 17.70
C LEU A 114 -6.87 -5.17 17.52
N VAL A 115 -6.45 -5.85 18.59
CA VAL A 115 -5.29 -6.75 18.57
C VAL A 115 -5.53 -7.88 17.57
N THR A 116 -6.73 -8.46 17.57
CA THR A 116 -7.12 -9.53 16.65
C THR A 116 -6.99 -9.10 15.19
N ALA A 117 -7.49 -7.91 14.84
CA ALA A 117 -7.38 -7.33 13.51
C ALA A 117 -5.91 -6.99 13.14
N GLN A 118 -5.14 -6.45 14.08
CA GLN A 118 -3.72 -6.14 13.87
C GLN A 118 -2.86 -7.38 13.65
N LEU A 119 -3.13 -8.48 14.36
CA LEU A 119 -2.47 -9.78 14.15
C LEU A 119 -2.74 -10.28 12.72
N ALA A 120 -3.99 -10.24 12.26
CA ALA A 120 -4.35 -10.62 10.89
C ALA A 120 -3.60 -9.78 9.84
N VAL A 121 -3.56 -8.45 10.01
CA VAL A 121 -2.80 -7.56 9.11
C VAL A 121 -1.31 -7.88 9.13
N ARG A 122 -0.73 -8.15 10.31
CA ARG A 122 0.70 -8.50 10.40
C ARG A 122 1.01 -9.82 9.73
N ILE A 123 0.14 -10.83 9.87
CA ILE A 123 0.24 -12.09 9.15
C ILE A 123 0.27 -11.84 7.64
N LEU A 124 -0.65 -11.04 7.11
CA LEU A 124 -0.70 -10.76 5.68
C LEU A 124 0.51 -9.95 5.19
N LYS A 125 1.06 -9.04 6.00
CA LYS A 125 2.28 -8.30 5.65
C LYS A 125 3.52 -9.19 5.55
N ILE A 126 3.60 -10.25 6.37
CA ILE A 126 4.79 -11.13 6.43
C ILE A 126 4.63 -12.34 5.52
N PHE A 127 3.45 -12.96 5.50
CA PHE A 127 3.18 -14.24 4.84
C PHE A 127 2.21 -14.14 3.67
N GLY A 128 1.61 -12.97 3.43
CA GLY A 128 0.70 -12.74 2.31
C GLY A 128 1.44 -12.90 0.98
N LYS A 129 0.93 -13.80 0.14
CA LYS A 129 1.41 -14.00 -1.23
C LYS A 129 0.34 -13.52 -2.19
N PHE A 130 0.21 -12.20 -2.28
CA PHE A 130 -0.78 -11.57 -3.14
C PHE A 130 -0.30 -11.52 -4.59
N SER A 131 -1.25 -11.70 -5.50
CA SER A 131 -1.02 -11.49 -6.92
C SER A 131 -0.90 -10.00 -7.25
N TYR A 132 0.01 -9.66 -8.17
CA TYR A 132 0.18 -8.28 -8.65
C TYR A 132 -0.03 -8.22 -10.17
N PRO A 133 -1.28 -8.33 -10.68
CA PRO A 133 -1.56 -8.29 -12.11
C PRO A 133 -0.94 -7.06 -12.78
N ILE A 134 -0.32 -7.27 -13.93
CA ILE A 134 0.26 -6.22 -14.76
C ILE A 134 -0.77 -5.86 -15.83
N VAL A 135 -1.20 -4.59 -15.87
CA VAL A 135 -2.28 -4.13 -16.76
C VAL A 135 -1.76 -3.40 -17.98
N PHE A 136 -0.53 -2.90 -17.90
CA PHE A 136 0.18 -2.36 -19.05
C PHE A 136 1.42 -3.23 -19.34
N PRO A 137 1.28 -4.25 -20.22
CA PRO A 137 2.30 -5.27 -20.45
C PRO A 137 3.37 -4.87 -21.46
N LYS A 138 4.35 -5.76 -21.58
CA LYS A 138 5.62 -5.59 -22.29
C LYS A 138 5.56 -5.47 -23.84
N ASP A 139 4.40 -5.30 -24.46
CA ASP A 139 4.31 -5.30 -25.94
C ASP A 139 3.94 -3.93 -26.53
N SER A 140 3.63 -2.95 -25.67
CA SER A 140 3.83 -1.54 -25.97
C SER A 140 5.34 -1.24 -25.95
N GLN A 141 5.86 -0.45 -26.88
CA GLN A 141 7.29 -0.04 -26.97
C GLN A 141 7.94 0.47 -25.65
N ILE A 142 7.13 0.70 -24.61
CA ILE A 142 7.47 1.12 -23.25
C ILE A 142 8.06 -0.04 -22.40
N SER A 143 7.95 -1.28 -22.88
CA SER A 143 8.47 -2.47 -22.21
C SER A 143 9.97 -2.63 -22.19
N GLU A 144 10.64 -2.03 -23.18
CA GLU A 144 12.09 -1.96 -23.26
C GLU A 144 12.65 -1.21 -22.05
N ASN A 145 11.89 -0.24 -21.54
CA ASN A 145 12.27 0.61 -20.41
C ASN A 145 11.88 0.04 -19.05
N GLN A 146 11.38 -1.20 -19.00
CA GLN A 146 11.10 -1.94 -17.77
C GLN A 146 10.11 -1.25 -16.80
N VAL A 147 9.30 -0.29 -17.27
CA VAL A 147 8.25 0.37 -16.47
C VAL A 147 6.90 -0.30 -16.73
N GLN A 148 6.17 -0.59 -15.66
CA GLN A 148 4.88 -1.28 -15.72
C GLN A 148 3.87 -0.70 -14.74
N VAL A 149 2.59 -0.78 -15.09
CA VAL A 149 1.47 -0.52 -14.17
C VAL A 149 0.98 -1.84 -13.60
N ARG A 150 1.01 -1.96 -12.27
CA ARG A 150 0.53 -3.15 -11.56
C ARG A 150 -0.61 -2.82 -10.62
N ARG A 151 -1.50 -3.78 -10.40
CA ARG A 151 -2.52 -3.74 -9.36
C ARG A 151 -1.93 -4.29 -8.07
N GLU A 152 -2.11 -3.55 -6.99
CA GLU A 152 -1.67 -3.96 -5.65
C GLU A 152 -2.86 -3.99 -4.71
N VAL A 153 -2.86 -4.95 -3.80
CA VAL A 153 -3.75 -4.94 -2.65
C VAL A 153 -3.19 -3.97 -1.62
N ASN A 154 -4.08 -3.19 -1.01
CA ASN A 154 -3.80 -2.45 0.20
C ASN A 154 -4.80 -2.88 1.28
N PHE A 155 -4.33 -2.97 2.53
CA PHE A 155 -5.13 -3.54 3.60
C PHE A 155 -4.74 -3.03 4.98
N TRP A 156 -5.74 -2.92 5.86
CA TRP A 156 -5.57 -2.45 7.23
C TRP A 156 -6.60 -3.06 8.17
N ALA A 157 -6.34 -2.89 9.47
CA ALA A 157 -7.16 -3.41 10.54
C ALA A 157 -8.35 -2.46 10.77
N GLU A 158 -9.53 -3.04 10.92
CA GLU A 158 -10.77 -2.33 11.23
C GLU A 158 -11.46 -2.99 12.43
N ILE A 159 -12.37 -2.24 13.04
CA ILE A 159 -13.26 -2.72 14.10
C ILE A 159 -14.68 -2.28 13.77
N ILE A 160 -15.64 -3.22 13.78
CA ILE A 160 -17.06 -2.89 13.63
C ILE A 160 -17.70 -2.88 15.00
N ASN A 161 -18.45 -1.81 15.29
CA ASN A 161 -19.22 -1.63 16.53
C ASN A 161 -18.39 -1.90 17.80
N ASP A 162 -17.11 -1.55 17.79
CA ASP A 162 -16.12 -1.71 18.86
C ASP A 162 -15.80 -3.16 19.30
N THR A 163 -16.54 -4.16 18.82
CA THR A 163 -16.42 -5.56 19.28
C THR A 163 -15.91 -6.51 18.21
N ASP A 164 -16.18 -6.23 16.94
CA ASP A 164 -15.94 -7.20 15.88
C ASP A 164 -14.65 -6.85 15.12
N PRO A 165 -13.61 -7.69 15.19
CA PRO A 165 -12.38 -7.47 14.45
C PRO A 165 -12.65 -7.65 12.95
N ALA A 166 -12.02 -6.82 12.13
CA ALA A 166 -12.12 -6.94 10.68
C ALA A 166 -10.86 -6.53 9.96
N ILE A 167 -10.83 -6.89 8.68
CA ILE A 167 -9.84 -6.40 7.72
C ILE A 167 -10.56 -5.69 6.59
N CYS A 168 -10.03 -4.54 6.22
CA CYS A 168 -10.38 -3.87 4.99
C CYS A 168 -9.35 -4.20 3.91
N LEU A 169 -9.83 -4.61 2.74
CA LEU A 169 -9.05 -4.80 1.52
C LEU A 169 -9.47 -3.76 0.49
N THR A 170 -8.51 -3.16 -0.19
CA THR A 170 -8.76 -2.32 -1.36
C THR A 170 -7.72 -2.59 -2.44
N VAL A 171 -7.98 -2.05 -3.63
CA VAL A 171 -7.12 -2.18 -4.79
C VAL A 171 -6.60 -0.80 -5.15
N GLU A 172 -5.28 -0.70 -5.23
CA GLU A 172 -4.57 0.46 -5.76
C GLU A 172 -3.74 0.07 -6.99
N SER A 173 -3.29 1.08 -7.72
CA SER A 173 -2.35 0.89 -8.83
C SER A 173 -1.05 1.58 -8.52
N SER A 174 0.04 0.95 -8.90
CA SER A 174 1.36 1.55 -8.83
C SER A 174 2.06 1.46 -10.17
N ILE A 175 2.81 2.51 -10.47
CA ILE A 175 3.71 2.53 -11.61
C ILE A 175 5.09 2.21 -11.07
N VAL A 176 5.67 1.10 -11.53
CA VAL A 176 6.91 0.56 -10.98
C VAL A 176 7.89 0.20 -12.08
N TYR A 177 9.17 0.35 -11.77
CA TYR A 177 10.24 -0.26 -12.54
C TYR A 177 10.38 -1.74 -12.13
N SER A 178 10.44 -2.64 -13.10
CA SER A 178 10.47 -4.09 -12.84
C SER A 178 11.82 -4.57 -12.28
N GLY A 179 12.91 -3.86 -12.60
CA GLY A 179 14.25 -4.17 -12.11
C GLY A 179 14.61 -3.52 -10.78
N ASP A 180 15.85 -3.73 -10.35
CA ASP A 180 16.48 -2.96 -9.26
C ASP A 180 17.22 -1.72 -9.81
N LEU A 181 17.75 -0.89 -8.91
CA LEU A 181 18.45 0.33 -9.29
C LEU A 181 19.79 0.04 -10.00
N GLU A 182 20.40 -1.11 -9.75
CA GLU A 182 21.58 -1.58 -10.47
C GLU A 182 21.23 -1.80 -11.95
N GLN A 183 20.18 -2.56 -12.22
CA GLN A 183 19.71 -2.80 -13.58
C GLN A 183 19.28 -1.51 -14.28
N PHE A 184 18.65 -0.58 -13.56
CA PHE A 184 18.33 0.74 -14.08
C PHE A 184 19.59 1.50 -14.49
N TYR A 185 20.60 1.54 -13.61
CA TYR A 185 21.86 2.23 -13.86
C TYR A 185 22.64 1.64 -15.04
N GLU A 186 22.86 0.33 -15.06
CA GLU A 186 23.70 -0.34 -16.07
C GLU A 186 23.11 -0.24 -17.48
N ASN A 187 21.78 -0.24 -17.61
CA ASN A 187 21.09 -0.15 -18.90
C ASN A 187 20.86 1.30 -19.36
N HIS A 188 21.22 2.31 -18.55
CA HIS A 188 20.92 3.70 -18.88
C HIS A 188 21.97 4.33 -19.82
N PRO A 189 21.57 5.16 -20.81
CA PRO A 189 22.51 5.90 -21.68
C PRO A 189 23.49 6.80 -20.91
N TYR A 190 23.09 7.33 -19.76
CA TYR A 190 23.89 8.22 -18.92
C TYR A 190 24.68 7.51 -17.81
N ARG A 191 24.87 6.19 -17.87
CA ARG A 191 25.62 5.44 -16.84
C ARG A 191 27.05 5.94 -16.58
N GLN A 192 27.66 6.63 -17.55
CA GLN A 192 28.99 7.23 -17.39
C GLN A 192 29.02 8.39 -16.38
N ASP A 193 27.86 8.99 -16.08
CA ASP A 193 27.70 10.06 -15.08
C ASP A 193 26.69 9.63 -14.01
N ALA A 194 27.18 8.82 -13.06
CA ALA A 194 26.38 8.29 -11.97
C ALA A 194 25.73 9.39 -11.12
N ALA A 195 26.40 10.52 -10.93
CA ALA A 195 25.87 11.62 -10.13
C ALA A 195 24.64 12.24 -10.81
N LYS A 196 24.74 12.54 -12.11
CA LYS A 196 23.63 13.11 -12.88
C LYS A 196 22.42 12.17 -12.98
N LEU A 197 22.66 10.87 -13.05
CA LEU A 197 21.60 9.87 -13.19
C LEU A 197 20.92 9.53 -11.86
N LEU A 198 21.69 9.39 -10.77
CA LEU A 198 21.18 8.83 -9.51
C LEU A 198 20.85 9.89 -8.46
N VAL A 199 21.61 10.98 -8.38
CA VAL A 199 21.42 11.97 -7.31
C VAL A 199 20.10 12.70 -7.52
N GLY A 200 19.27 12.72 -6.47
CA GLY A 200 17.95 13.31 -6.51
C GLY A 200 16.83 12.30 -6.77
N LEU A 201 17.15 11.12 -7.32
CA LEU A 201 16.17 10.08 -7.64
C LEU A 201 15.53 9.54 -6.36
N LYS A 202 14.21 9.37 -6.38
CA LYS A 202 13.48 8.66 -5.32
C LYS A 202 13.66 7.17 -5.49
N VAL A 203 13.83 6.46 -4.40
CA VAL A 203 14.05 5.01 -4.38
C VAL A 203 13.27 4.35 -3.26
N LYS A 204 13.00 3.06 -3.40
CA LYS A 204 12.47 2.19 -2.34
C LYS A 204 13.52 1.16 -1.98
N THR A 205 13.69 0.88 -0.69
CA THR A 205 14.48 -0.28 -0.25
C THR A 205 13.74 -1.57 -0.61
N ILE A 206 14.43 -2.56 -1.16
CA ILE A 206 13.81 -3.83 -1.52
C ILE A 206 13.32 -4.59 -0.27
N GLU A 207 14.11 -4.52 0.80
CA GLU A 207 13.86 -5.28 2.02
C GLU A 207 12.71 -4.71 2.85
N THR A 208 12.65 -3.39 3.02
CA THR A 208 11.70 -2.74 3.93
C THR A 208 10.62 -1.94 3.21
N ASN A 209 10.69 -1.83 1.87
CA ASN A 209 9.81 -0.99 1.05
C ASN A 209 9.79 0.49 1.49
N GLY A 210 10.84 0.92 2.22
CA GLY A 210 11.00 2.27 2.73
C GLY A 210 11.37 3.21 1.61
N THR A 211 10.66 4.34 1.51
CA THR A 211 10.92 5.33 0.46
C THR A 211 11.98 6.33 0.92
N ALA A 212 13.00 6.53 0.09
CA ALA A 212 14.12 7.43 0.33
C ALA A 212 14.46 8.25 -0.91
N LYS A 213 15.32 9.25 -0.75
CA LYS A 213 15.90 10.02 -1.85
C LYS A 213 17.42 9.84 -1.85
N ILE A 214 18.01 9.59 -3.02
CA ILE A 214 19.46 9.57 -3.16
C ILE A 214 19.98 11.01 -3.06
N ILE A 215 20.93 11.24 -2.16
CA ILE A 215 21.49 12.57 -1.88
C ILE A 215 22.90 12.76 -2.44
N LYS A 216 23.69 11.68 -2.53
CA LYS A 216 25.04 11.69 -3.12
C LYS A 216 25.51 10.28 -3.48
N ILE A 217 26.53 10.22 -4.33
CA ILE A 217 27.35 9.02 -4.50
C ILE A 217 28.30 8.94 -3.30
N ALA A 218 28.35 7.78 -2.67
CA ALA A 218 29.10 7.52 -1.46
C ALA A 218 30.29 6.58 -1.73
N GLY A 219 30.97 6.72 -2.87
CA GLY A 219 32.08 5.85 -3.26
C GLY A 219 31.64 4.62 -4.05
N THR A 220 32.44 3.55 -4.00
CA THR A 220 32.21 2.30 -4.74
C THR A 220 32.05 1.08 -3.82
N ILE A 221 31.56 -0.03 -4.38
CA ILE A 221 31.49 -1.31 -3.64
C ILE A 221 32.88 -1.75 -3.18
N GLY A 222 33.91 -1.61 -4.03
CA GLY A 222 35.27 -1.99 -3.69
C GLY A 222 35.85 -1.24 -2.49
N GLU A 223 35.45 0.02 -2.29
CA GLU A 223 35.89 0.84 -1.16
C GLU A 223 35.15 0.50 0.15
N ARG A 224 33.89 0.05 0.07
CA ARG A 224 32.99 0.01 1.23
C ARG A 224 32.40 -1.35 1.55
N ARG A 225 32.74 -2.41 0.81
CA ARG A 225 32.11 -3.74 0.94
C ARG A 225 32.11 -4.25 2.39
N GLU A 226 33.25 -4.21 3.08
CA GLU A 226 33.35 -4.70 4.47
C GLU A 226 32.48 -3.89 5.45
N GLU A 227 32.50 -2.56 5.34
CA GLU A 227 31.63 -1.68 6.13
C GLU A 227 30.14 -1.97 5.89
N LEU A 228 29.77 -2.22 4.63
CA LEU A 228 28.39 -2.52 4.25
C LEU A 228 27.96 -3.92 4.71
N LEU A 229 28.83 -4.93 4.63
CA LEU A 229 28.52 -6.29 5.06
C LEU A 229 28.36 -6.40 6.59
N THR A 230 29.14 -5.64 7.36
CA THR A 230 29.01 -5.59 8.82
C THR A 230 27.70 -4.93 9.25
N ARG A 231 27.24 -3.90 8.52
CA ARG A 231 26.01 -3.17 8.82
C ARG A 231 24.74 -3.73 8.18
N ALA A 232 24.87 -4.55 7.13
CA ALA A 232 23.72 -5.13 6.45
C ALA A 232 22.97 -6.08 7.39
N THR A 233 21.79 -5.67 7.83
CA THR A 233 20.90 -6.47 8.66
C THR A 233 20.07 -7.46 7.84
N GLY A 234 19.85 -7.16 6.56
CA GLY A 234 19.09 -8.00 5.64
C GLY A 234 19.91 -9.02 4.87
N SER A 235 19.38 -10.24 4.79
CA SER A 235 19.97 -11.35 4.02
C SER A 235 20.07 -11.05 2.52
N ILE A 236 19.05 -10.40 1.94
CA ILE A 236 19.03 -10.00 0.52
C ILE A 236 20.11 -8.95 0.26
N SER A 237 20.19 -7.93 1.13
CA SER A 237 21.17 -6.86 1.04
C SER A 237 22.61 -7.39 1.16
N ARG A 238 22.89 -8.31 2.09
CA ARG A 238 24.20 -8.97 2.22
C ARG A 238 24.60 -9.73 0.96
N ARG A 239 23.73 -10.63 0.48
CA ARG A 239 24.03 -11.43 -0.72
C ARG A 239 24.31 -10.55 -1.93
N LYS A 240 23.50 -9.51 -2.13
CA LYS A 240 23.69 -8.54 -3.23
C LYS A 240 25.01 -7.76 -3.10
N LEU A 241 25.48 -7.46 -1.88
CA LEU A 241 26.79 -6.83 -1.65
C LEU A 241 27.97 -7.74 -2.01
N GLU A 242 27.84 -9.04 -1.76
CA GLU A 242 28.87 -10.04 -2.08
C GLU A 242 28.99 -10.24 -3.59
N GLU A 243 27.85 -10.30 -4.29
CA GLU A 243 27.76 -10.54 -5.74
C GLU A 243 28.05 -9.28 -6.59
N ALA A 244 27.95 -8.07 -6.01
CA ALA A 244 28.08 -6.81 -6.74
C ALA A 244 29.50 -6.56 -7.30
N HIS A 245 29.59 -5.91 -8.46
CA HIS A 245 30.86 -5.53 -9.09
C HIS A 245 31.59 -4.44 -8.27
N LEU A 246 32.91 -4.56 -8.10
CA LEU A 246 33.70 -3.65 -7.25
C LEU A 246 33.62 -2.18 -7.67
N GLY A 247 33.55 -1.92 -8.97
CA GLY A 247 33.44 -0.56 -9.52
C GLY A 247 32.03 0.04 -9.45
N GLN A 248 31.03 -0.72 -9.01
CA GLN A 248 29.65 -0.21 -8.93
C GLN A 248 29.57 0.92 -7.90
N PRO A 249 28.89 2.03 -8.21
CA PRO A 249 28.71 3.11 -7.26
C PRO A 249 27.82 2.68 -6.09
N VAL A 250 28.13 3.20 -4.92
CA VAL A 250 27.34 3.09 -3.71
C VAL A 250 26.66 4.44 -3.47
N VAL A 251 25.42 4.45 -2.99
CA VAL A 251 24.66 5.69 -2.80
C VAL A 251 24.34 5.92 -1.33
N ALA A 252 24.36 7.19 -0.92
CA ALA A 252 23.76 7.60 0.34
C ALA A 252 22.33 8.05 0.09
N VAL A 253 21.40 7.55 0.90
CA VAL A 253 19.97 7.86 0.82
C VAL A 253 19.46 8.47 2.13
N GLN A 254 18.41 9.27 2.01
CA GLN A 254 17.75 9.93 3.12
C GLN A 254 16.27 9.55 3.15
N PHE A 255 15.78 9.11 4.32
CA PHE A 255 14.37 8.78 4.51
C PHE A 255 13.59 9.99 5.04
N GLY A 256 12.61 10.46 4.27
CA GLY A 256 11.77 11.61 4.64
C GLY A 256 12.60 12.87 4.91
N LYS A 257 12.37 13.51 6.07
CA LYS A 257 13.11 14.69 6.52
C LYS A 257 14.23 14.36 7.52
N ASN A 258 14.53 13.08 7.75
CA ASN A 258 15.54 12.66 8.73
C ASN A 258 16.93 13.05 8.21
N PRO A 259 17.75 13.82 8.95
CA PRO A 259 19.10 14.18 8.50
C PRO A 259 20.05 12.97 8.38
N ARG A 260 19.70 11.83 8.98
CA ARG A 260 20.55 10.63 8.95
C ARG A 260 20.64 10.05 7.54
N GLU A 261 21.87 9.89 7.08
CA GLU A 261 22.21 9.24 5.83
C GLU A 261 22.36 7.74 6.03
N TYR A 262 21.89 6.96 5.06
CA TYR A 262 22.05 5.51 5.04
C TYR A 262 22.70 5.10 3.72
N ILE A 263 23.70 4.24 3.80
CA ILE A 263 24.51 3.86 2.65
C ILE A 263 23.98 2.53 2.10
N TYR A 264 23.67 2.50 0.81
CA TYR A 264 23.11 1.32 0.13
C TYR A 264 23.84 1.01 -1.18
N PRO A 265 24.04 -0.28 -1.49
CA PRO A 265 24.36 -0.69 -2.86
C PRO A 265 23.13 -0.46 -3.75
N LEU A 266 23.35 -0.24 -5.05
CA LEU A 266 22.24 -0.03 -5.99
C LEU A 266 21.28 -1.23 -6.01
N ALA A 267 21.80 -2.45 -6.02
CA ALA A 267 21.00 -3.67 -6.08
C ALA A 267 20.07 -3.90 -4.86
N ALA A 268 20.22 -3.14 -3.77
CA ALA A 268 19.30 -3.18 -2.63
C ALA A 268 18.12 -2.17 -2.75
N LEU A 269 18.10 -1.39 -3.82
CA LEU A 269 17.15 -0.31 -4.06
C LEU A 269 16.35 -0.55 -5.33
N LYS A 270 15.14 -0.01 -5.37
CA LYS A 270 14.31 0.10 -6.57
C LYS A 270 14.09 1.57 -6.91
N PRO A 271 14.27 1.98 -8.17
CA PRO A 271 13.98 3.34 -8.58
C PRO A 271 12.46 3.59 -8.51
N CYS A 272 12.08 4.76 -8.01
CA CYS A 272 10.70 5.22 -7.98
C CYS A 272 10.52 6.28 -9.06
N MET A 273 9.56 6.07 -9.95
CA MET A 273 9.25 7.03 -10.98
C MET A 273 8.22 8.05 -10.51
N THR A 274 8.47 9.31 -10.77
CA THR A 274 7.49 10.40 -10.68
C THR A 274 7.28 11.05 -12.03
N ASP A 275 6.30 11.95 -12.13
CA ASP A 275 6.07 12.79 -13.30
C ASP A 275 7.33 13.56 -13.74
N LYS A 276 8.17 13.96 -12.78
CA LYS A 276 9.42 14.68 -13.05
C LYS A 276 10.54 13.80 -13.62
N ASP A 277 10.42 12.49 -13.48
CA ASP A 277 11.46 11.54 -13.88
C ASP A 277 11.17 10.91 -15.25
N GLU A 278 10.09 11.33 -15.93
CA GLU A 278 9.63 10.80 -17.21
C GLU A 278 10.77 10.64 -18.24
N SER A 279 11.62 11.66 -18.38
CA SER A 279 12.77 11.63 -19.29
C SER A 279 13.87 10.65 -18.87
N LEU A 280 14.04 10.41 -17.57
CA LEU A 280 15.03 9.45 -17.04
C LEU A 280 14.58 8.01 -17.28
N PHE A 281 13.28 7.75 -17.26
CA PHE A 281 12.74 6.42 -17.56
C PHE A 281 12.38 6.25 -19.04
N GLN A 282 12.49 7.31 -19.85
CA GLN A 282 12.16 7.32 -21.28
C GLN A 282 10.74 6.81 -21.57
N VAL A 283 9.77 7.18 -20.73
CA VAL A 283 8.37 6.77 -20.86
C VAL A 283 7.45 7.96 -21.08
N ASN A 284 6.18 7.72 -21.42
CA ASN A 284 5.14 8.73 -21.32
C ASN A 284 4.38 8.55 -20.00
N TYR A 285 4.65 9.39 -19.00
CA TYR A 285 4.03 9.30 -17.68
C TYR A 285 2.51 9.51 -17.75
N GLY A 286 2.05 10.38 -18.65
CA GLY A 286 0.63 10.65 -18.86
C GLY A 286 -0.15 9.43 -19.39
N GLU A 287 0.47 8.60 -20.22
CA GLU A 287 -0.13 7.33 -20.67
C GLU A 287 -0.19 6.31 -19.55
N LEU A 288 0.90 6.14 -18.79
CA LEU A 288 0.92 5.24 -17.63
C LEU A 288 -0.13 5.64 -16.58
N LEU A 289 -0.33 6.94 -16.37
CA LEU A 289 -1.34 7.45 -15.44
C LEU A 289 -2.77 7.08 -15.87
N LYS A 290 -3.08 7.05 -17.18
CA LYS A 290 -4.41 6.60 -17.65
C LYS A 290 -4.66 5.15 -17.28
N GLU A 291 -3.65 4.31 -17.40
CA GLU A 291 -3.71 2.88 -17.07
C GLU A 291 -3.79 2.60 -15.56
N THR A 292 -3.43 3.56 -14.70
CA THR A 292 -3.64 3.42 -13.25
C THR A 292 -5.11 3.42 -12.84
N LYS A 293 -6.02 3.85 -13.72
CA LYS A 293 -7.46 3.82 -13.45
C LYS A 293 -7.94 2.37 -13.44
N ILE A 294 -8.64 2.01 -12.37
CA ILE A 294 -9.21 0.67 -12.18
C ILE A 294 -10.70 0.77 -12.44
N PHE A 295 -11.17 0.06 -13.47
CA PHE A 295 -12.60 0.00 -13.76
C PHE A 295 -13.34 -0.78 -12.68
N TYR A 296 -14.65 -0.52 -12.56
CA TYR A 296 -15.45 -1.12 -11.50
C TYR A 296 -15.48 -2.65 -11.54
N THR A 297 -15.70 -3.25 -12.71
CA THR A 297 -15.75 -4.70 -12.89
C THR A 297 -14.42 -5.36 -12.53
N GLU A 298 -13.32 -4.79 -13.02
CA GLU A 298 -11.96 -5.19 -12.68
C GLU A 298 -11.71 -5.11 -11.17
N ARG A 299 -12.16 -4.02 -10.51
CA ARG A 299 -12.03 -3.86 -9.06
C ARG A 299 -12.73 -4.97 -8.29
N GLN A 300 -13.94 -5.37 -8.69
CA GLN A 300 -14.66 -6.46 -8.03
C GLN A 300 -13.93 -7.81 -8.16
N GLU A 301 -13.41 -8.10 -9.35
CA GLU A 301 -12.64 -9.32 -9.60
C GLU A 301 -11.36 -9.36 -8.75
N LEU A 302 -10.64 -8.23 -8.67
CA LEU A 302 -9.43 -8.09 -7.86
C LEU A 302 -9.74 -8.20 -6.37
N LEU A 303 -10.81 -7.57 -5.87
CA LEU A 303 -11.20 -7.70 -4.46
C LEU A 303 -11.52 -9.15 -4.11
N LYS A 304 -12.29 -9.84 -4.96
CA LYS A 304 -12.59 -11.27 -4.79
C LYS A 304 -11.32 -12.12 -4.75
N LEU A 305 -10.39 -11.88 -5.68
CA LEU A 305 -9.10 -12.56 -5.72
C LEU A 305 -8.30 -12.31 -4.42
N TYR A 306 -8.15 -11.05 -4.01
CA TYR A 306 -7.38 -10.69 -2.83
C TYR A 306 -8.02 -11.18 -1.54
N LYS A 307 -9.35 -11.24 -1.44
CA LYS A 307 -10.02 -11.88 -0.32
C LYS A 307 -9.67 -13.36 -0.22
N GLN A 308 -9.68 -14.08 -1.36
CA GLN A 308 -9.31 -15.50 -1.40
C GLN A 308 -7.85 -15.73 -1.01
N GLU A 309 -6.94 -14.90 -1.51
CA GLU A 309 -5.51 -14.97 -1.16
C GLU A 309 -5.29 -14.64 0.33
N ALA A 310 -5.97 -13.61 0.85
CA ALA A 310 -5.93 -13.26 2.26
C ALA A 310 -6.47 -14.41 3.13
N GLN A 311 -7.62 -14.98 2.77
CA GLN A 311 -8.22 -16.12 3.48
C GLN A 311 -7.26 -17.32 3.54
N LYS A 312 -6.62 -17.64 2.42
CA LYS A 312 -5.66 -18.76 2.33
C LYS A 312 -4.48 -18.57 3.28
N THR A 313 -3.91 -17.37 3.36
CA THR A 313 -2.80 -17.10 4.27
C THR A 313 -3.26 -17.08 5.73
N LEU A 314 -4.39 -16.45 6.02
CA LEU A 314 -4.95 -16.31 7.37
C LEU A 314 -5.39 -17.64 7.98
N ASN A 315 -5.91 -18.56 7.17
CA ASN A 315 -6.30 -19.91 7.61
C ASN A 315 -5.17 -20.65 8.33
N ASN A 316 -3.92 -20.48 7.91
CA ASN A 316 -2.76 -21.15 8.54
C ASN A 316 -2.53 -20.73 10.00
N PHE A 317 -3.14 -19.63 10.42
CA PHE A 317 -3.09 -19.08 11.77
C PHE A 317 -4.45 -19.21 12.49
N GLY A 318 -5.38 -19.99 11.95
CA GLY A 318 -6.73 -20.21 12.48
C GLY A 318 -7.65 -19.00 12.40
N PHE A 319 -7.38 -18.06 11.48
CA PHE A 319 -8.29 -16.97 11.15
C PHE A 319 -9.27 -17.38 10.04
N GLN A 320 -10.53 -16.99 10.21
CA GLN A 320 -11.57 -17.12 9.18
C GLN A 320 -12.12 -15.73 8.85
N LEU A 321 -12.17 -15.39 7.56
CA LEU A 321 -12.91 -14.25 7.05
C LEU A 321 -14.34 -14.69 6.79
N ARG A 322 -15.31 -13.87 7.18
CA ARG A 322 -16.68 -14.10 6.76
C ARG A 322 -16.80 -14.00 5.24
N GLU A 323 -17.59 -14.90 4.66
CA GLU A 323 -17.81 -14.93 3.21
C GLU A 323 -18.43 -13.64 2.70
N ARG A 324 -19.36 -13.06 3.47
CA ARG A 324 -20.05 -11.81 3.14
C ARG A 324 -19.32 -10.62 3.73
N SER A 325 -19.04 -9.63 2.88
CA SER A 325 -18.50 -8.34 3.28
C SER A 325 -19.54 -7.53 4.04
N ILE A 326 -19.12 -6.76 5.04
CA ILE A 326 -20.03 -5.94 5.85
C ILE A 326 -20.66 -4.86 5.02
N ASN A 327 -19.94 -4.28 4.04
CA ASN A 327 -20.54 -3.29 3.17
C ASN A 327 -21.62 -3.83 2.22
N SER A 328 -21.92 -5.14 2.24
CA SER A 328 -23.07 -5.70 1.53
C SER A 328 -24.40 -5.11 2.04
N GLN A 329 -25.42 -5.11 1.17
CA GLN A 329 -26.79 -4.74 1.56
C GLN A 329 -27.41 -5.67 2.61
N GLU A 330 -26.70 -6.74 3.00
CA GLU A 330 -27.16 -7.75 3.95
C GLU A 330 -26.81 -7.42 5.40
N TYR A 331 -26.08 -6.31 5.65
CA TYR A 331 -25.83 -5.76 6.98
C TYR A 331 -26.40 -4.34 7.12
N PRO A 332 -27.71 -4.11 6.85
CA PRO A 332 -28.30 -2.78 6.87
C PRO A 332 -28.18 -2.08 8.23
N GLU A 333 -28.09 -2.84 9.32
CA GLU A 333 -27.93 -2.33 10.68
C GLU A 333 -26.59 -1.62 10.93
N VAL A 334 -25.58 -1.88 10.10
CA VAL A 334 -24.26 -1.23 10.19
C VAL A 334 -24.24 0.09 9.41
N PHE A 335 -25.16 0.30 8.47
CA PHE A 335 -25.20 1.48 7.62
C PHE A 335 -26.27 2.45 8.05
N TRP A 336 -25.87 3.72 8.14
CA TRP A 336 -26.83 4.79 8.24
C TRP A 336 -27.69 4.85 6.98
N THR A 337 -28.98 4.57 7.14
CA THR A 337 -29.96 4.79 6.07
C THR A 337 -30.49 6.21 6.19
N PRO A 338 -30.23 7.11 5.23
CA PRO A 338 -30.74 8.47 5.30
C PRO A 338 -32.27 8.45 5.27
N SER A 339 -32.89 9.32 6.09
CA SER A 339 -34.35 9.48 6.13
C SER A 339 -34.92 10.13 4.86
N ILE A 340 -34.05 10.70 4.03
CA ILE A 340 -34.38 11.36 2.77
C ILE A 340 -33.47 10.75 1.69
N SER A 341 -34.04 10.41 0.54
CA SER A 341 -33.24 9.89 -0.57
C SER A 341 -32.17 10.90 -1.00
N LEU A 342 -31.04 10.40 -1.52
CA LEU A 342 -30.00 11.27 -2.08
C LEU A 342 -30.54 12.19 -3.20
N GLU A 343 -31.56 11.74 -3.94
CA GLU A 343 -32.23 12.53 -4.98
C GLU A 343 -33.01 13.73 -4.44
N GLN A 344 -33.60 13.58 -3.25
CA GLN A 344 -34.39 14.59 -2.54
C GLN A 344 -33.53 15.44 -1.59
N THR A 345 -32.22 15.21 -1.56
CA THR A 345 -31.33 16.00 -0.70
C THR A 345 -31.35 17.46 -1.19
N PRO A 346 -31.73 18.42 -0.33
CA PRO A 346 -31.81 19.82 -0.73
C PRO A 346 -30.40 20.36 -0.96
N ILE A 347 -30.16 20.93 -2.14
CA ILE A 347 -28.92 21.63 -2.47
C ILE A 347 -29.15 23.13 -2.25
N LEU A 348 -28.20 23.76 -1.57
CA LEU A 348 -28.20 25.20 -1.33
C LEU A 348 -27.44 25.89 -2.46
N PHE A 349 -28.12 26.77 -3.18
CA PHE A 349 -27.50 27.65 -4.18
C PHE A 349 -27.37 29.07 -3.61
N GLY A 350 -26.52 29.88 -4.26
CA GLY A 350 -26.27 31.26 -3.85
C GLY A 350 -27.58 32.04 -3.62
N LYS A 351 -27.56 32.99 -2.69
CA LYS A 351 -28.73 33.79 -2.24
C LYS A 351 -29.80 33.01 -1.44
N GLY A 352 -29.50 31.81 -0.98
CA GLY A 352 -30.37 31.08 -0.05
C GLY A 352 -31.49 30.26 -0.72
N GLU A 353 -31.43 30.09 -2.03
CA GLU A 353 -32.33 29.20 -2.77
C GLU A 353 -32.03 27.74 -2.43
N ARG A 354 -33.09 26.95 -2.23
CA ARG A 354 -33.03 25.52 -1.95
C ARG A 354 -33.82 24.77 -3.02
N GLY A 355 -33.20 23.80 -3.66
CA GLY A 355 -33.85 22.93 -4.64
C GLY A 355 -33.50 21.46 -4.40
N GLU A 356 -34.36 20.54 -4.82
CA GLU A 356 -34.03 19.10 -4.78
C GLU A 356 -32.90 18.81 -5.76
N LYS A 357 -31.96 17.94 -5.36
CA LYS A 357 -30.80 17.56 -6.17
C LYS A 357 -31.20 17.07 -7.57
N ARG A 358 -32.25 16.24 -7.66
CA ARG A 358 -32.70 15.68 -8.95
C ARG A 358 -33.23 16.73 -9.91
N GLU A 359 -34.02 17.69 -9.42
CA GLU A 359 -34.57 18.76 -10.25
C GLU A 359 -33.48 19.75 -10.66
N THR A 360 -32.54 20.00 -9.76
CA THR A 360 -31.48 20.99 -10.01
C THR A 360 -30.44 20.47 -11.00
N LEU A 361 -29.99 19.20 -10.87
CA LEU A 361 -29.06 18.59 -11.82
C LEU A 361 -29.67 18.44 -13.23
N LYS A 362 -30.97 18.14 -13.31
CA LYS A 362 -31.70 18.17 -14.59
C LYS A 362 -31.70 19.56 -15.21
N GLY A 363 -31.97 20.60 -14.41
CA GLY A 363 -31.94 21.99 -14.87
C GLY A 363 -30.56 22.46 -15.35
N GLU A 364 -29.47 22.02 -14.70
CA GLU A 364 -28.10 22.34 -15.10
C GLU A 364 -27.65 21.57 -16.36
N GLN A 365 -28.02 20.30 -16.51
CA GLN A 365 -27.80 19.55 -17.75
C GLN A 365 -28.51 20.21 -18.93
N VAL A 366 -29.78 20.61 -18.76
CA VAL A 366 -30.53 21.32 -19.79
C VAL A 366 -29.86 22.65 -20.15
N LYS A 367 -29.39 23.43 -19.17
CA LYS A 367 -28.65 24.68 -19.43
C LYS A 367 -27.31 24.46 -20.13
N ALA A 368 -26.59 23.38 -19.78
CA ALA A 368 -25.33 23.02 -20.44
C ALA A 368 -25.56 22.55 -21.89
N GLU A 369 -26.60 21.75 -22.13
CA GLU A 369 -27.02 21.34 -23.47
C GLU A 369 -27.54 22.52 -24.30
N GLU A 370 -28.25 23.47 -23.70
CA GLU A 370 -28.66 24.72 -24.34
C GLU A 370 -27.48 25.62 -24.68
N GLN A 371 -26.47 25.75 -23.79
CA GLN A 371 -25.23 26.47 -24.10
C GLN A 371 -24.42 25.80 -25.21
N ILE A 372 -24.30 24.47 -25.19
CA ILE A 372 -23.65 23.71 -26.25
C ILE A 372 -24.42 23.90 -27.57
N ASN A 373 -25.75 23.81 -27.57
CA ASN A 373 -26.57 24.03 -28.76
C ASN A 373 -26.50 25.48 -29.26
N TYR A 374 -26.43 26.47 -28.37
CA TYR A 374 -26.26 27.88 -28.72
C TYR A 374 -24.89 28.13 -29.36
N LEU A 375 -23.81 27.60 -28.77
CA LEU A 375 -22.45 27.69 -29.31
C LEU A 375 -22.31 26.94 -30.65
N THR A 376 -23.01 25.82 -30.81
CA THR A 376 -23.04 25.04 -32.06
C THR A 376 -23.82 25.78 -33.16
N LYS A 377 -24.97 26.39 -32.84
CA LYS A 377 -25.73 27.26 -33.78
C LYS A 377 -24.96 28.53 -34.15
N ALA A 378 -24.28 29.16 -33.20
CA ALA A 378 -23.44 30.33 -33.47
C ALA A 378 -22.25 29.98 -34.38
N SER A 379 -21.65 28.80 -34.22
CA SER A 379 -20.55 28.30 -35.07
C SER A 379 -21.02 27.95 -36.49
N ILE A 380 -22.24 27.43 -36.64
CA ILE A 380 -22.87 27.16 -37.95
C ILE A 380 -23.27 28.47 -38.65
N GLY A 381 -23.82 29.45 -37.93
CA GLY A 381 -24.15 30.78 -38.46
C GLY A 381 -22.92 31.55 -38.97
N TYR A 382 -21.82 31.53 -38.19
CA TYR A 382 -20.54 32.14 -38.60
C TYR A 382 -19.89 31.43 -39.80
N GLY A 383 -20.12 30.13 -39.97
CA GLY A 383 -19.63 29.34 -41.09
C GLY A 383 -20.36 29.60 -42.41
N ILE A 384 -21.63 30.01 -42.35
CA ILE A 384 -22.45 30.32 -43.54
C ILE A 384 -22.16 31.75 -44.02
N GLU A 385 -22.04 32.75 -43.14
CA GLU A 385 -21.68 34.13 -43.56
C GLU A 385 -20.28 34.22 -44.17
N LYS A 386 -19.29 33.47 -43.65
CA LYS A 386 -17.94 33.44 -44.24
C LYS A 386 -17.85 32.72 -45.59
N ARG A 387 -18.83 31.86 -45.94
CA ARG A 387 -18.88 31.20 -47.26
C ARG A 387 -19.67 31.98 -48.31
N VAL A 388 -20.55 32.91 -47.91
CA VAL A 388 -21.29 33.77 -48.86
C VAL A 388 -20.52 35.05 -49.20
N GLY A 389 -19.64 35.54 -48.32
CA GLY A 389 -18.84 36.76 -48.56
C GLY A 389 -17.57 36.62 -49.42
N LYS A 390 -17.28 35.44 -49.98
CA LYS A 390 -16.05 35.19 -50.80
C LYS A 390 -16.32 34.78 -52.25
N ARG A 391 -17.53 35.00 -52.75
CA ARG A 391 -17.85 34.95 -54.19
C ARG A 391 -18.59 36.22 -54.60
N GLN A 392 -17.87 37.34 -54.69
CA GLN A 392 -18.22 38.41 -55.63
C GLN A 392 -17.01 39.35 -55.82
N LYS A 393 -16.60 39.41 -57.09
CA LYS A 393 -15.53 40.20 -57.74
C LYS A 393 -14.10 39.72 -57.51
#